data_AF-A0A7V3MA07-F1
#
_entry.id   AF-A0A7V3MA07-F1
#
_cell.length_a   1.000
_cell.length_b   1.000
_cell.length_c   1.000
_cell.angle_alpha   90.00
_cell.angle_beta   90.00
_cell.angle_gamma   90.00
#
_symmetry.space_group_name_H-M   'P 1'
#
loop_
_entity.id
_entity.type
_entity.pdbx_description
1 polymer ?
#
loop_
_entity_poly.entity_id
_entity_poly.type
_entity_poly.pdbx_seq_one_letter_code
_entity_poly.pdbx_strand_id
1 'polypeptide(L)'
;MSSLAFLVNEEAPKIENIIRRENQLARTLTIVTIISATFVVAFSEWAIKKPTGNIALSAFISEAGSICLYFLAPVWFMLWRQKEEEALKIALLFYSFNLAIMALVDYLTKGGLRQELHLSPQVNNPKLLIGLLMLLPWAPLIILSLRNPSGAQRVGLGTANWRENLFVGILAGAFLGAHMLLVITAMGRKLIFNPWPYTLWLLGYELGIQSLGEELFFRGFLFNYWYNYRGKDFWAAAFLTGILNVLVYMVKALWVSFAPLTLGAQFYILTMAIVNAALFRWRGSLLSCWISNAVFSLTASFVVS
;
A
#
# COMPACT_ATOMS: atom_id res chain seq x y z
N MET A 1 -37.64 31.46 16.97
CA MET A 1 -36.65 30.57 16.33
C MET A 1 -36.34 29.44 17.31
N SER A 2 -36.36 28.17 16.87
CA SER A 2 -36.10 27.06 17.80
C SER A 2 -34.64 27.07 18.25
N SER A 3 -34.38 26.68 19.51
CA SER A 3 -33.02 26.57 20.07
C SER A 3 -32.11 25.65 19.22
N LEU A 4 -32.70 24.65 18.55
CA LEU A 4 -32.05 23.78 17.58
C LEU A 4 -31.53 24.53 16.34
N ALA A 5 -32.29 25.48 15.81
CA ALA A 5 -31.86 26.29 14.67
C ALA A 5 -30.76 27.30 15.03
N PHE A 6 -30.72 27.75 16.30
CA PHE A 6 -29.69 28.65 16.80
C PHE A 6 -28.36 27.92 17.07
N LEU A 7 -28.40 26.75 17.71
CA LEU A 7 -27.23 25.89 17.95
C LEU A 7 -26.57 25.43 16.64
N VAL A 8 -27.37 25.06 15.63
CA VAL A 8 -26.85 24.71 14.30
C VAL A 8 -26.14 25.88 13.62
N ASN A 9 -26.55 27.13 13.89
CA ASN A 9 -25.98 28.32 13.28
C ASN A 9 -24.69 28.79 13.97
N GLU A 10 -24.55 28.62 15.29
CA GLU A 10 -23.29 28.89 16.01
C GLU A 10 -22.21 27.84 15.75
N GLU A 11 -22.60 26.59 15.52
CA GLU A 11 -21.66 25.50 15.22
C GLU A 11 -21.29 25.40 13.73
N ALA A 12 -22.12 25.91 12.82
CA ALA A 12 -21.85 25.95 11.38
C ALA A 12 -20.45 26.49 11.02
N PRO A 13 -20.00 27.67 11.50
CA PRO A 13 -18.67 28.18 11.18
C PRO A 13 -17.53 27.34 11.78
N LYS A 14 -17.76 26.67 12.91
CA LYS A 14 -16.78 25.73 13.49
C LYS A 14 -16.67 24.47 12.63
N ILE A 15 -17.79 23.90 12.22
CA ILE A 15 -17.86 22.73 11.34
C ILE A 15 -17.21 23.05 9.98
N GLU A 16 -17.51 24.21 9.40
CA GLU A 16 -16.93 24.65 8.13
C GLU A 16 -15.40 24.80 8.22
N ASN A 17 -14.89 25.38 9.30
CA ASN A 17 -13.44 25.49 9.54
C ASN A 17 -12.77 24.11 9.70
N ILE A 18 -13.41 23.17 10.41
CA ILE A 18 -12.92 21.79 10.54
C ILE A 18 -12.85 21.12 9.16
N ILE A 19 -13.93 21.19 8.37
CA ILE A 19 -13.98 20.61 7.02
C ILE A 19 -12.91 21.23 6.10
N ARG A 20 -12.74 22.57 6.17
CA ARG A 20 -11.72 23.27 5.37
C ARG A 20 -10.30 22.83 5.74
N ARG A 21 -10.00 22.72 7.03
CA ARG A 21 -8.70 22.26 7.53
C ARG A 21 -8.44 20.80 7.15
N GLU A 22 -9.45 19.93 7.30
CA GLU A 22 -9.38 18.53 6.87
C GLU A 22 -9.06 18.40 5.39
N ASN A 23 -9.76 19.15 4.54
CA ASN A 23 -9.54 19.15 3.08
C ASN A 23 -8.13 19.63 2.72
N GLN A 24 -7.64 20.70 3.38
CA GLN A 24 -6.30 21.22 3.14
C GLN A 24 -5.22 20.20 3.53
N LEU A 25 -5.35 19.58 4.70
CA LEU A 25 -4.38 18.60 5.18
C LEU A 25 -4.41 17.29 4.38
N ALA A 26 -5.60 16.78 4.04
CA ALA A 26 -5.74 15.60 3.21
C ALA A 26 -5.14 15.82 1.81
N ARG A 27 -5.35 17.01 1.22
CA ARG A 27 -4.72 17.40 -0.05
C ARG A 27 -3.20 17.47 0.09
N THR A 28 -2.68 18.13 1.12
CA THR A 28 -1.24 18.21 1.38
C THR A 28 -0.62 16.84 1.55
N LEU A 29 -1.20 15.96 2.37
CA LEU A 29 -0.72 14.60 2.58
C LEU A 29 -0.75 13.78 1.29
N THR A 30 -1.83 13.88 0.51
CA THR A 30 -1.91 13.22 -0.80
C THR A 30 -0.77 13.65 -1.72
N ILE A 31 -0.58 14.97 -1.86
CA ILE A 31 0.46 15.55 -2.73
C ILE A 31 1.85 15.15 -2.23
N VAL A 32 2.13 15.33 -0.94
CA VAL A 32 3.43 15.00 -0.35
C VAL A 32 3.72 13.52 -0.50
N THR A 33 2.79 12.63 -0.15
CA THR A 33 3.01 11.18 -0.25
C THR A 33 3.24 10.74 -1.69
N ILE A 34 2.47 11.25 -2.66
CA ILE A 34 2.63 10.86 -4.07
C ILE A 34 3.92 11.42 -4.66
N ILE A 35 4.22 12.70 -4.43
CA ILE A 35 5.44 13.34 -4.93
C ILE A 35 6.67 12.68 -4.28
N SER A 36 6.67 12.47 -2.97
CA SER A 36 7.76 11.78 -2.27
C SER A 36 7.92 10.36 -2.77
N ALA A 37 6.85 9.58 -2.94
CA ALA A 37 6.94 8.23 -3.51
C ALA A 37 7.53 8.24 -4.92
N THR A 38 7.04 9.13 -5.78
CA THR A 38 7.50 9.26 -7.17
C THR A 38 8.98 9.67 -7.24
N PHE A 39 9.35 10.71 -6.48
CA PHE A 39 10.71 11.25 -6.45
C PHE A 39 11.70 10.26 -5.87
N VAL A 40 11.34 9.59 -4.78
CA VAL A 40 12.25 8.69 -4.09
C VAL A 40 12.47 7.42 -4.90
N VAL A 41 11.44 6.89 -5.57
CA VAL A 41 11.61 5.80 -6.52
C VAL A 41 12.54 6.23 -7.65
N ALA A 42 12.31 7.40 -8.27
CA ALA A 42 13.18 7.91 -9.33
C ALA A 42 14.65 8.09 -8.88
N PHE A 43 14.86 8.57 -7.65
CA PHE A 43 16.19 8.75 -7.08
C PHE A 43 16.88 7.42 -6.74
N SER A 44 16.16 6.45 -6.18
CA SER A 44 16.68 5.11 -5.86
C SER A 44 17.18 4.38 -7.11
N GLU A 45 16.43 4.47 -8.20
CA GLU A 45 16.82 3.92 -9.50
C GLU A 45 18.03 4.64 -10.10
N TRP A 46 18.09 5.97 -10.00
CA TRP A 46 19.28 6.73 -10.39
C TRP A 46 20.52 6.30 -9.60
N ALA A 47 20.36 5.99 -8.31
CA ALA A 47 21.46 5.52 -7.46
C ALA A 47 21.92 4.09 -7.83
N ILE A 48 21.04 3.21 -8.32
CA ILE A 48 21.36 1.85 -8.78
C ILE A 48 22.17 1.86 -10.07
N LYS A 49 21.91 2.80 -10.99
CA LYS A 49 22.63 2.89 -12.27
C LYS A 49 24.11 3.29 -12.16
N LYS A 50 24.60 3.63 -10.96
CA LYS A 50 26.04 3.80 -10.74
C LYS A 50 26.71 2.43 -10.53
N PRO A 51 27.88 2.15 -11.15
CA PRO A 51 28.58 0.86 -11.06
C PRO A 51 28.96 0.39 -9.64
N THR A 52 28.80 1.24 -8.63
CA THR A 52 29.14 1.02 -7.22
C THR A 52 27.92 1.12 -6.29
N GLY A 53 26.70 1.19 -6.83
CA GLY A 53 25.47 1.40 -6.06
C GLY A 53 25.19 0.26 -5.08
N ASN A 54 25.09 0.58 -3.80
CA ASN A 54 24.68 -0.36 -2.76
C ASN A 54 23.18 -0.69 -2.93
N ILE A 55 22.86 -1.89 -3.45
CA ILE A 55 21.49 -2.34 -3.71
C ILE A 55 20.61 -2.24 -2.46
N ALA A 56 21.14 -2.60 -1.29
CA ALA A 56 20.40 -2.52 -0.03
C ALA A 56 20.03 -1.07 0.31
N LEU A 57 20.96 -0.12 0.09
CA LEU A 57 20.69 1.30 0.33
C LEU A 57 19.64 1.84 -0.64
N SER A 58 19.70 1.44 -1.91
CA SER A 58 18.69 1.89 -2.88
C SER A 58 17.32 1.32 -2.59
N ALA A 59 17.23 0.01 -2.32
CA ALA A 59 15.98 -0.63 -1.95
C ALA A 59 15.38 0.02 -0.69
N PHE A 60 16.20 0.24 0.34
CA PHE A 60 15.78 0.93 1.55
C PHE A 60 15.27 2.34 1.28
N ILE A 61 15.99 3.13 0.47
CA ILE A 61 15.55 4.49 0.10
C ILE A 61 14.20 4.42 -0.62
N SER A 62 14.06 3.53 -1.62
CA SER A 62 12.83 3.32 -2.37
C SER A 62 11.65 2.98 -1.45
N GLU A 63 11.84 2.03 -0.53
CA GLU A 63 10.81 1.57 0.41
C GLU A 63 10.48 2.63 1.47
N ALA A 64 11.50 3.33 2.00
CA ALA A 64 11.36 4.43 2.93
C ALA A 64 10.50 5.56 2.36
N GLY A 65 10.76 5.94 1.11
CA GLY A 65 10.07 7.04 0.46
C GLY A 65 8.78 6.68 -0.26
N SER A 66 8.42 5.39 -0.37
CA SER A 66 7.16 4.96 -0.99
C SER A 66 6.26 4.27 0.03
N ILE A 67 6.55 3.01 0.35
CA ILE A 67 5.66 2.12 1.09
C ILE A 67 5.57 2.51 2.56
N CYS A 68 6.68 2.91 3.19
CA CYS A 68 6.63 3.38 4.57
C CYS A 68 5.80 4.67 4.69
N LEU A 69 5.92 5.59 3.73
CA LEU A 69 5.11 6.82 3.70
C LEU A 69 3.60 6.54 3.52
N TYR A 70 3.23 5.41 2.91
CA TYR A 70 1.83 5.00 2.79
C TYR A 70 1.16 4.69 4.12
N PHE A 71 1.91 4.41 5.18
CA PHE A 71 1.33 4.25 6.52
C PHE A 71 1.05 5.57 7.22
N LEU A 72 1.77 6.64 6.87
CA LEU A 72 1.71 7.93 7.58
C LEU A 72 0.32 8.59 7.45
N ALA A 73 -0.14 8.78 6.22
CA ALA A 73 -1.41 9.45 5.93
C ALA A 73 -2.65 8.72 6.52
N PRO A 74 -2.84 7.40 6.35
CA PRO A 74 -3.98 6.69 6.92
C PRO A 74 -3.95 6.61 8.45
N VAL A 75 -2.77 6.45 9.09
CA VAL A 75 -2.69 6.47 10.56
C VAL A 75 -3.03 7.85 11.11
N TRP A 76 -2.53 8.92 10.49
CA TRP A 76 -2.93 10.27 10.84
C TRP A 76 -4.44 10.48 10.65
N PHE A 77 -4.99 10.06 9.50
CA PHE A 77 -6.42 10.23 9.18
C PHE A 77 -7.34 9.47 10.15
N MET A 78 -6.91 8.28 10.58
CA MET A 78 -7.57 7.47 11.59
C MET A 78 -7.67 8.20 12.95
N LEU A 79 -6.66 8.99 13.32
CA LEU A 79 -6.54 9.58 14.67
C LEU A 79 -6.91 11.07 14.75
N TRP A 80 -6.83 11.80 13.64
CA TRP A 80 -6.91 13.26 13.57
C TRP A 80 -8.08 13.86 14.36
N ARG A 81 -9.30 13.33 14.21
CA ARG A 81 -10.51 13.89 14.84
C ARG A 81 -10.57 13.73 16.36
N GLN A 82 -9.85 12.75 16.91
CA GLN A 82 -9.88 12.45 18.35
C GLN A 82 -8.66 13.04 19.06
N LYS A 83 -7.54 13.19 18.35
CA LYS A 83 -6.24 13.50 18.92
C LYS A 83 -5.45 14.43 18.00
N GLU A 84 -5.99 15.62 17.72
CA GLU A 84 -5.45 16.53 16.69
C GLU A 84 -3.94 16.78 16.82
N GLU A 85 -3.46 17.07 18.04
CA GLU A 85 -2.04 17.35 18.31
C GLU A 85 -1.14 16.10 18.39
N GLU A 86 -1.69 14.94 18.78
CA GLU A 86 -0.91 13.70 18.92
C GLU A 86 -0.95 12.84 17.65
N ALA A 87 -1.94 13.02 16.78
CA ALA A 87 -2.16 12.17 15.61
C ALA A 87 -0.94 12.14 14.69
N LEU A 88 -0.33 13.31 14.43
CA LEU A 88 0.89 13.40 13.63
C LEU A 88 2.08 12.74 14.32
N LYS A 89 2.23 12.92 15.64
CA LYS A 89 3.31 12.30 16.42
C LYS A 89 3.20 10.76 16.38
N ILE A 90 2.00 10.22 16.57
CA ILE A 90 1.74 8.77 16.52
C ILE A 90 1.97 8.25 15.09
N ALA A 91 1.52 8.97 14.07
CA ALA A 91 1.75 8.59 12.68
C ALA A 91 3.25 8.58 12.33
N LEU A 92 4.01 9.59 12.77
CA LEU A 92 5.47 9.65 12.59
C LEU A 92 6.19 8.54 13.36
N LEU A 93 5.75 8.21 14.58
CA LEU A 93 6.29 7.08 15.34
C LEU A 93 6.04 5.76 14.63
N PHE A 94 4.82 5.56 14.12
CA PHE A 94 4.46 4.37 13.33
C PHE A 94 5.29 4.29 12.05
N TYR A 95 5.44 5.39 11.31
CA TYR A 95 6.33 5.48 10.15
C TYR A 95 7.78 5.11 10.50
N SER A 96 8.31 5.66 11.59
CA SER A 96 9.69 5.42 12.03
C SER A 96 9.93 3.98 12.45
N PHE A 97 8.94 3.34 13.07
CA PHE A 97 8.95 1.92 13.40
C PHE A 97 9.03 1.04 12.14
N ASN A 98 8.18 1.31 11.13
CA ASN A 98 8.23 0.60 9.85
C ASN A 98 9.58 0.80 9.15
N LEU A 99 10.09 2.04 9.15
CA LEU A 99 11.37 2.37 8.57
C LEU A 99 12.52 1.58 9.22
N ALA A 100 12.52 1.45 10.55
CA ALA A 100 13.53 0.69 11.27
C ALA A 100 13.49 -0.81 10.92
N ILE A 101 12.28 -1.39 10.80
CA ILE A 101 12.10 -2.78 10.36
C ILE A 101 12.65 -2.96 8.94
N MET A 102 12.29 -2.08 8.01
CA MET A 102 12.77 -2.18 6.63
C MET A 102 14.28 -2.02 6.53
N ALA A 103 14.86 -1.04 7.24
CA ALA A 103 16.31 -0.86 7.30
C ALA A 103 17.03 -2.14 7.76
N LEU A 104 16.50 -2.77 8.82
CA LEU A 104 17.06 -3.99 9.37
C LEU A 104 16.95 -5.17 8.39
N VAL A 105 15.75 -5.38 7.84
CA VAL A 105 15.48 -6.49 6.90
C VAL A 105 16.31 -6.32 5.64
N ASP A 106 16.36 -5.13 5.05
CA ASP A 106 17.13 -4.85 3.84
C ASP A 106 18.63 -5.00 4.06
N TYR A 107 19.14 -4.50 5.18
CA TYR A 107 20.55 -4.70 5.53
C TYR A 107 20.89 -6.19 5.65
N LEU A 108 20.04 -6.98 6.33
CA LEU A 108 20.30 -8.40 6.59
C LEU A 108 20.05 -9.32 5.40
N THR A 109 19.15 -8.94 4.48
CA THR A 109 18.74 -9.79 3.35
C THR A 109 19.28 -9.33 2.00
N LYS A 110 19.54 -8.04 1.83
CA LYS A 110 20.05 -7.44 0.59
C LYS A 110 21.50 -6.91 0.71
N GLY A 111 22.06 -6.89 1.93
CA GLY A 111 23.43 -6.43 2.18
C GLY A 111 24.48 -7.19 1.38
N GLY A 112 25.26 -6.47 0.58
CA GLY A 112 26.34 -7.04 -0.25
C GLY A 112 25.89 -7.73 -1.54
N LEU A 113 24.61 -7.63 -1.91
CA LEU A 113 24.12 -8.09 -3.20
C LEU A 113 24.70 -7.25 -4.36
N ARG A 114 25.04 -7.93 -5.47
CA ARG A 114 25.47 -7.32 -6.73
C ARG A 114 24.39 -7.32 -7.81
N GLN A 115 23.32 -8.07 -7.59
CA GLN A 115 22.14 -8.17 -8.44
C GLN A 115 20.89 -8.25 -7.56
N GLU A 116 19.73 -8.07 -8.17
CA GLU A 116 18.45 -8.14 -7.47
C GLU A 116 18.27 -9.46 -6.72
N LEU A 117 17.58 -9.41 -5.58
CA LEU A 117 17.46 -10.56 -4.68
C LEU A 117 16.89 -11.79 -5.39
N HIS A 118 15.90 -11.62 -6.27
CA HIS A 118 15.26 -12.71 -7.01
C HIS A 118 16.18 -13.38 -8.04
N LEU A 119 17.18 -12.65 -8.54
CA LEU A 119 18.20 -13.18 -9.45
C LEU A 119 19.41 -13.74 -8.69
N SER A 120 19.59 -13.36 -7.43
CA SER A 120 20.77 -13.71 -6.62
C SER A 120 20.78 -15.19 -6.22
N PRO A 121 21.95 -15.85 -6.12
CA PRO A 121 22.07 -17.17 -5.52
C PRO A 121 21.54 -17.23 -4.07
N GLN A 122 21.37 -16.08 -3.42
CA GLN A 122 20.87 -15.98 -2.04
C GLN A 122 19.37 -16.30 -1.89
N VAL A 123 18.60 -16.51 -2.97
CA VAL A 123 17.17 -16.91 -2.90
C VAL A 123 16.91 -18.18 -2.08
N ASN A 124 17.91 -19.06 -1.97
CA ASN A 124 17.81 -20.30 -1.18
C ASN A 124 18.31 -20.15 0.27
N ASN A 125 18.75 -18.96 0.68
CA ASN A 125 19.37 -18.77 1.99
C ASN A 125 18.32 -18.70 3.11
N PRO A 126 18.41 -19.52 4.17
CA PRO A 126 17.51 -19.44 5.32
C PRO A 126 17.48 -18.07 6.03
N LYS A 127 18.51 -17.24 5.85
CA LYS A 127 18.50 -15.85 6.34
C LYS A 127 17.31 -15.03 5.84
N LEU A 128 16.71 -15.40 4.71
CA LEU A 128 15.51 -14.76 4.17
C LEU A 128 14.28 -14.90 5.09
N LEU A 129 14.28 -15.85 6.04
CA LEU A 129 13.25 -15.95 7.07
C LEU A 129 13.16 -14.72 7.98
N ILE A 130 14.23 -13.92 8.05
CA ILE A 130 14.23 -12.60 8.72
C ILE A 130 13.18 -11.67 8.10
N GLY A 131 12.79 -11.90 6.84
CA GLY A 131 11.73 -11.15 6.19
C GLY A 131 10.37 -11.26 6.89
N LEU A 132 10.13 -12.28 7.71
CA LEU A 132 8.91 -12.36 8.52
C LEU A 132 8.78 -11.25 9.57
N LEU A 133 9.88 -10.57 9.93
CA LEU A 133 9.85 -9.37 10.77
C LEU A 133 9.03 -8.24 10.14
N MET A 134 8.86 -8.24 8.81
CA MET A 134 8.01 -7.29 8.10
C MET A 134 6.53 -7.40 8.49
N LEU A 135 6.11 -8.47 9.18
CA LEU A 135 4.76 -8.62 9.72
C LEU A 135 4.55 -7.89 11.06
N LEU A 136 5.61 -7.45 11.73
CA LEU A 136 5.52 -6.73 13.00
C LEU A 136 4.66 -5.45 12.99
N PRO A 137 4.54 -4.67 11.89
CA PRO A 137 3.66 -3.50 11.81
C PRO A 137 2.18 -3.78 12.14
N TRP A 138 1.73 -5.03 12.01
CA TRP A 138 0.39 -5.44 12.41
C TRP A 138 0.12 -5.21 13.90
N ALA A 139 1.09 -5.47 14.77
CA ALA A 139 0.89 -5.35 16.21
C ALA A 139 0.51 -3.91 16.64
N PRO A 140 1.31 -2.85 16.34
CA PRO A 140 0.90 -1.49 16.65
C PRO A 140 -0.35 -1.06 15.88
N LEU A 141 -0.57 -1.53 14.65
CA LEU A 141 -1.77 -1.19 13.88
C LEU A 141 -3.05 -1.73 14.52
N ILE A 142 -3.03 -2.99 14.97
CA ILE A 142 -4.14 -3.62 15.70
C ILE A 142 -4.37 -2.89 17.02
N ILE A 143 -3.31 -2.61 17.79
CA ILE A 143 -3.43 -1.87 19.06
C ILE A 143 -4.07 -0.50 18.83
N LEU A 144 -3.62 0.24 17.81
CA LEU A 144 -4.20 1.53 17.44
C LEU A 144 -5.66 1.41 17.01
N SER A 145 -5.99 0.36 16.25
CA SER A 145 -7.34 0.13 15.75
C SER A 145 -8.32 -0.21 16.87
N LEU A 146 -7.90 -1.05 17.82
CA LEU A 146 -8.69 -1.41 19.01
C LEU A 146 -8.91 -0.21 19.94
N ARG A 147 -7.91 0.68 20.08
CA ARG A 147 -8.02 1.90 20.89
C ARG A 147 -8.85 3.00 20.23
N ASN A 148 -8.98 2.98 18.89
CA ASN A 148 -9.68 4.02 18.13
C ASN A 148 -10.66 3.40 17.12
N PRO A 149 -11.68 2.67 17.58
CA PRO A 149 -12.52 1.83 16.71
C PRO A 149 -13.28 2.63 15.64
N SER A 150 -13.78 3.82 15.96
CA SER A 150 -14.44 4.69 14.96
C SER A 150 -13.44 5.23 13.93
N GLY A 151 -12.21 5.51 14.34
CA GLY A 151 -11.10 5.85 13.44
C GLY A 151 -10.76 4.69 12.51
N ALA A 152 -10.59 3.50 13.08
CA ALA A 152 -10.25 2.27 12.36
C ALA A 152 -11.33 1.93 11.32
N GLN A 153 -12.60 2.06 11.69
CA GLN A 153 -13.72 1.83 10.77
C GLN A 153 -13.70 2.81 9.59
N ARG A 154 -13.31 4.08 9.80
CA ARG A 154 -13.18 5.06 8.70
C ARG A 154 -12.18 4.60 7.65
N VAL A 155 -11.05 4.02 8.05
CA VAL A 155 -10.04 3.49 7.10
C VAL A 155 -10.30 2.04 6.69
N GLY A 156 -11.45 1.46 7.10
CA GLY A 156 -11.85 0.10 6.75
C GLY A 156 -11.17 -1.02 7.54
N LEU A 157 -10.50 -0.71 8.65
CA LEU A 157 -9.88 -1.69 9.56
C LEU A 157 -10.88 -2.34 10.54
N GLY A 158 -12.18 -2.31 10.23
CA GLY A 158 -13.20 -2.99 11.00
C GLY A 158 -13.03 -4.52 10.94
N THR A 159 -13.28 -5.20 12.07
CA THR A 159 -13.12 -6.66 12.21
C THR A 159 -14.39 -7.46 11.91
N ALA A 160 -15.50 -6.78 11.60
CA ALA A 160 -16.76 -7.43 11.26
C ALA A 160 -16.59 -8.34 10.02
N ASN A 161 -17.13 -9.55 10.09
CA ASN A 161 -17.16 -10.52 8.99
C ASN A 161 -15.76 -10.84 8.40
N TRP A 162 -14.72 -10.87 9.25
CA TRP A 162 -13.34 -11.03 8.80
C TRP A 162 -13.11 -12.29 7.95
N ARG A 163 -13.81 -13.40 8.24
CA ARG A 163 -13.71 -14.66 7.49
C ARG A 163 -14.20 -14.51 6.05
N GLU A 164 -15.34 -13.86 5.87
CA GLU A 164 -15.92 -13.60 4.57
C GLU A 164 -15.06 -12.62 3.78
N ASN A 165 -14.55 -11.57 4.44
CA ASN A 165 -13.67 -10.59 3.80
C ASN A 165 -12.34 -11.23 3.36
N LEU A 166 -11.78 -12.11 4.18
CA LEU A 166 -10.62 -12.93 3.84
C LEU A 166 -10.92 -13.79 2.61
N PHE A 167 -12.02 -14.56 2.62
CA PHE A 167 -12.38 -15.45 1.52
C PHE A 167 -12.63 -14.70 0.20
N VAL A 168 -13.41 -13.61 0.24
CA VAL A 168 -13.67 -12.76 -0.93
C VAL A 168 -12.37 -12.16 -1.47
N GLY A 169 -11.47 -11.71 -0.59
CA GLY A 169 -10.16 -11.21 -0.99
C GLY A 169 -9.32 -12.27 -1.70
N ILE A 170 -9.25 -13.48 -1.15
CA ILE A 170 -8.55 -14.62 -1.78
C ILE A 170 -9.13 -14.89 -3.16
N LEU A 171 -10.46 -14.98 -3.30
CA LEU A 171 -11.10 -15.27 -4.58
C LEU A 171 -10.80 -14.19 -5.63
N ALA A 172 -10.89 -12.91 -5.26
CA ALA A 172 -10.63 -11.82 -6.18
C ALA A 172 -9.17 -11.80 -6.66
N GLY A 173 -8.22 -11.90 -5.71
CA GLY A 173 -6.79 -11.94 -6.02
C GLY A 173 -6.41 -13.17 -6.84
N ALA A 174 -6.92 -14.35 -6.48
CA ALA A 174 -6.66 -15.60 -7.19
C ALA A 174 -7.26 -15.61 -8.59
N PHE A 175 -8.46 -15.08 -8.78
CA PHE A 175 -9.07 -14.96 -10.11
C PHE A 175 -8.24 -14.07 -11.02
N LEU A 176 -7.84 -12.89 -10.55
CA LEU A 176 -7.02 -11.96 -11.33
C LEU A 176 -5.62 -12.54 -11.62
N GLY A 177 -5.02 -13.19 -10.61
CA GLY A 177 -3.73 -13.86 -10.73
C GLY A 177 -3.78 -15.01 -11.72
N ALA A 178 -4.79 -15.88 -11.64
CA ALA A 178 -4.98 -16.99 -12.57
C ALA A 178 -5.20 -16.49 -14.01
N HIS A 179 -6.00 -15.44 -14.20
CA HIS A 179 -6.19 -14.82 -15.50
C HIS A 179 -4.86 -14.30 -16.07
N MET A 180 -4.05 -13.64 -15.23
CA MET A 180 -2.73 -13.16 -15.61
C MET A 180 -1.76 -14.31 -15.98
N LEU A 181 -1.72 -15.39 -15.19
CA LEU A 181 -0.90 -16.56 -15.50
C LEU A 181 -1.34 -17.23 -16.82
N LEU A 182 -2.64 -17.30 -17.09
CA LEU A 182 -3.18 -17.84 -18.34
C LEU A 182 -2.72 -17.00 -19.54
N VAL A 183 -2.81 -15.67 -19.45
CA VAL A 183 -2.34 -14.78 -20.53
C VAL A 183 -0.84 -14.96 -20.76
N ILE A 184 -0.05 -15.00 -19.70
CA ILE A 184 1.41 -15.12 -19.78
C ILE A 184 1.84 -16.47 -20.35
N THR A 185 1.19 -17.56 -19.94
CA THR A 185 1.43 -18.90 -20.50
C THR A 185 0.99 -19.01 -21.96
N ALA A 186 -0.13 -18.37 -22.34
CA ALA A 186 -0.56 -18.27 -23.73
C ALA A 186 0.43 -17.47 -24.61
N MET A 187 1.18 -16.53 -24.02
CA MET A 187 2.30 -15.84 -24.67
C MET A 187 3.59 -16.70 -24.74
N GLY A 188 3.55 -17.96 -24.33
CA GLY A 188 4.68 -18.89 -24.37
C GLY A 188 5.70 -18.70 -23.26
N ARG A 189 5.39 -17.92 -22.22
CA ARG A 189 6.29 -17.74 -21.05
C ARG A 189 6.11 -18.90 -20.07
N LYS A 190 7.22 -19.34 -19.48
CA LYS A 190 7.23 -20.38 -18.46
C LYS A 190 6.90 -19.79 -17.09
N LEU A 191 6.18 -20.55 -16.29
CA LEU A 191 6.02 -20.28 -14.86
C LEU A 191 7.25 -20.78 -14.13
N ILE A 192 7.73 -20.00 -13.18
CA ILE A 192 8.90 -20.34 -12.37
C ILE A 192 8.51 -20.18 -10.91
N PHE A 193 8.83 -21.21 -10.12
CA PHE A 193 8.50 -21.23 -8.70
C PHE A 193 9.70 -20.79 -7.89
N ASN A 194 9.44 -19.80 -7.04
CA ASN A 194 10.43 -19.26 -6.13
C ASN A 194 10.79 -20.29 -5.04
N PRO A 195 12.06 -20.35 -4.59
CA PRO A 195 12.43 -21.15 -3.43
C PRO A 195 11.64 -20.76 -2.18
N TRP A 196 11.45 -21.71 -1.27
CA TRP A 196 10.72 -21.50 -0.02
C TRP A 196 11.22 -20.29 0.81
N PRO A 197 12.54 -20.10 1.05
CA PRO A 197 13.02 -18.98 1.85
C PRO A 197 12.67 -17.62 1.24
N TYR A 198 12.84 -17.50 -0.08
CA TYR A 198 12.46 -16.29 -0.82
C TYR A 198 10.94 -16.08 -0.86
N THR A 199 10.17 -17.17 -1.02
CA THR A 199 8.69 -17.11 -0.99
C THR A 199 8.18 -16.59 0.36
N LEU A 200 8.77 -17.02 1.49
CA LEU A 200 8.41 -16.47 2.80
C LEU A 200 8.83 -15.02 2.99
N TRP A 201 10.01 -14.65 2.50
CA TRP A 201 10.44 -13.26 2.52
C TRP A 201 9.45 -12.37 1.76
N LEU A 202 9.05 -12.80 0.56
CA LEU A 202 8.07 -12.10 -0.26
C LEU A 202 6.70 -12.05 0.41
N LEU A 203 6.28 -13.13 1.07
CA LEU A 203 5.04 -13.16 1.85
C LEU A 203 5.07 -12.15 3.00
N GLY A 204 6.19 -12.07 3.74
CA GLY A 204 6.37 -11.06 4.80
C GLY A 204 6.32 -9.64 4.24
N TYR A 205 6.96 -9.41 3.10
CA TYR A 205 6.98 -8.13 2.41
C TYR A 205 5.58 -7.71 1.93
N GLU A 206 4.84 -8.60 1.25
CA GLU A 206 3.50 -8.31 0.74
C GLU A 206 2.48 -8.14 1.86
N LEU A 207 2.39 -9.10 2.78
CA LEU A 207 1.40 -9.07 3.86
C LEU A 207 1.70 -8.01 4.93
N GLY A 208 2.96 -7.67 5.13
CA GLY A 208 3.39 -6.79 6.21
C GLY A 208 3.57 -5.32 5.79
N ILE A 209 4.09 -5.10 4.57
CA ILE A 209 4.63 -3.80 4.18
C ILE A 209 3.95 -3.31 2.90
N GLN A 210 4.18 -3.97 1.76
CA GLN A 210 3.74 -3.49 0.45
C GLN A 210 2.21 -3.46 0.33
N SER A 211 1.55 -4.62 0.27
CA SER A 211 0.10 -4.66 0.05
C SER A 211 -0.64 -3.98 1.20
N LEU A 212 -0.18 -4.12 2.44
CA LEU A 212 -0.83 -3.46 3.58
C LEU A 212 -0.76 -1.93 3.48
N GLY A 213 0.42 -1.37 3.24
CA GLY A 213 0.63 0.06 3.10
C GLY A 213 -0.17 0.63 1.94
N GLU A 214 -0.11 -0.03 0.77
CA GLU A 214 -0.85 0.38 -0.42
C GLU A 214 -2.37 0.41 -0.21
N GLU A 215 -2.94 -0.65 0.37
CA GLU A 215 -4.37 -0.66 0.60
C GLU A 215 -4.77 0.41 1.63
N LEU A 216 -4.03 0.54 2.73
CA LEU A 216 -4.29 1.57 3.73
C LEU A 216 -4.29 2.97 3.11
N PHE A 217 -3.32 3.27 2.26
CA PHE A 217 -3.22 4.57 1.61
C PHE A 217 -4.25 4.76 0.51
N PHE A 218 -4.30 3.87 -0.48
CA PHE A 218 -5.15 4.06 -1.66
C PHE A 218 -6.63 3.82 -1.38
N ARG A 219 -6.98 2.78 -0.61
CA ARG A 219 -8.39 2.41 -0.35
C ARG A 219 -8.86 3.03 0.96
N GLY A 220 -8.10 2.82 2.04
CA GLY A 220 -8.44 3.29 3.38
C GLY A 220 -8.47 4.82 3.51
N PHE A 221 -7.51 5.51 2.88
CA PHE A 221 -7.41 6.96 2.92
C PHE A 221 -7.92 7.63 1.63
N LEU A 222 -7.25 7.42 0.49
CA LEU A 222 -7.43 8.25 -0.70
C LEU A 222 -8.79 8.04 -1.38
N PHE A 223 -9.17 6.79 -1.64
CA PHE A 223 -10.48 6.46 -2.23
C PHE A 223 -11.61 6.90 -1.31
N ASN A 224 -11.49 6.57 -0.02
CA ASN A 224 -12.44 6.97 0.99
C ASN A 224 -12.61 8.50 1.07
N TYR A 225 -11.50 9.26 1.00
CA TYR A 225 -11.52 10.71 0.94
C TYR A 225 -12.26 11.23 -0.31
N TRP A 226 -11.92 10.73 -1.50
CA TRP A 226 -12.58 11.19 -2.72
C TRP A 226 -14.06 10.81 -2.79
N TYR A 227 -14.39 9.58 -2.41
CA TYR A 227 -15.75 9.05 -2.49
C TYR A 227 -16.65 9.61 -1.38
N ASN A 228 -16.27 9.42 -0.11
CA ASN A 228 -17.14 9.75 1.03
C ASN A 228 -17.05 11.23 1.47
N TYR A 229 -15.87 11.86 1.38
CA TYR A 229 -15.68 13.23 1.87
C TYR A 229 -15.82 14.29 0.78
N ARG A 230 -15.31 14.01 -0.43
CA ARG A 230 -15.45 14.91 -1.59
C ARG A 230 -16.69 14.64 -2.42
N GLY A 231 -17.47 13.59 -2.08
CA GLY A 231 -18.73 13.26 -2.72
C GLY A 231 -18.58 12.94 -4.22
N LYS A 232 -17.41 12.45 -4.64
CA LYS A 232 -17.21 12.00 -6.02
C LYS A 232 -18.00 10.71 -6.24
N ASP A 233 -18.43 10.49 -7.48
CA ASP A 233 -18.99 9.19 -7.85
C ASP A 233 -17.93 8.08 -7.72
N PHE A 234 -18.42 6.84 -7.68
CA PHE A 234 -17.58 5.66 -7.49
C PHE A 234 -16.47 5.56 -8.55
N TRP A 235 -16.81 5.76 -9.82
CA TRP A 235 -15.89 5.57 -10.93
C TRP A 235 -14.79 6.64 -10.92
N ALA A 236 -15.15 7.89 -10.70
CA ALA A 236 -14.19 8.98 -10.59
C ALA A 236 -13.20 8.74 -9.44
N ALA A 237 -13.67 8.32 -8.27
CA ALA A 237 -12.79 8.00 -7.14
C ALA A 237 -11.90 6.77 -7.43
N ALA A 238 -12.48 5.71 -8.00
CA ALA A 238 -11.76 4.47 -8.33
C ALA A 238 -10.69 4.69 -9.40
N PHE A 239 -11.01 5.40 -10.49
CA PHE A 239 -10.03 5.71 -11.55
C PHE A 239 -8.97 6.69 -11.07
N LEU A 240 -9.32 7.73 -10.32
CA LEU A 240 -8.33 8.68 -9.81
C LEU A 240 -7.32 7.98 -8.89
N THR A 241 -7.81 7.17 -7.96
CA THR A 241 -6.93 6.41 -7.06
C THR A 241 -6.15 5.32 -7.78
N GLY A 242 -6.76 4.64 -8.75
CA GLY A 242 -6.10 3.64 -9.59
C GLY A 242 -5.00 4.22 -10.47
N ILE A 243 -5.24 5.36 -11.13
CA ILE A 243 -4.21 6.05 -11.93
C ILE A 243 -3.05 6.50 -11.04
N LEU A 244 -3.34 7.07 -9.87
CA LEU A 244 -2.30 7.46 -8.92
C LEU A 244 -1.47 6.27 -8.44
N ASN A 245 -2.11 5.11 -8.25
CA ASN A 245 -1.41 3.86 -7.96
C ASN A 245 -0.50 3.45 -9.13
N VAL A 246 -1.04 3.40 -10.36
CA VAL A 246 -0.27 3.07 -11.57
C VAL A 246 0.91 4.01 -11.76
N LEU A 247 0.77 5.32 -11.55
CA LEU A 247 1.85 6.29 -11.74
C LEU A 247 3.07 5.98 -10.86
N VAL A 248 2.86 5.53 -9.62
CA VAL A 248 3.96 5.13 -8.73
C VAL A 248 4.69 3.93 -9.33
N TYR A 249 3.95 2.96 -9.85
CA TYR A 249 4.50 1.79 -10.52
C TYR A 249 5.13 2.10 -11.89
N MET A 250 4.66 3.12 -12.61
CA MET A 250 5.26 3.55 -13.88
C MET A 250 6.71 3.99 -13.67
N VAL A 251 7.02 4.68 -12.58
CA VAL A 251 8.41 5.06 -12.26
C VAL A 251 9.30 3.82 -12.07
N LYS A 252 8.77 2.76 -11.45
CA LYS A 252 9.45 1.46 -11.32
C LYS A 252 9.55 0.72 -12.66
N ALA A 253 8.52 0.81 -13.51
CA ALA A 253 8.39 0.00 -14.72
C ALA A 253 8.97 0.63 -16.00
N LEU A 254 9.30 1.93 -16.02
CA LEU A 254 9.96 2.66 -17.12
C LEU A 254 11.32 2.06 -17.55
N TRP A 255 11.78 1.01 -16.87
CA TRP A 255 13.11 0.43 -17.02
C TRP A 255 13.08 -1.03 -17.49
N VAL A 256 11.90 -1.63 -17.68
CA VAL A 256 11.77 -2.93 -18.35
C VAL A 256 11.88 -2.72 -19.85
N SER A 257 12.82 -3.41 -20.50
CA SER A 257 13.14 -3.28 -21.93
C SER A 257 12.03 -3.73 -22.88
N PHE A 258 10.99 -4.40 -22.38
CA PHE A 258 9.90 -4.97 -23.17
C PHE A 258 8.55 -4.29 -22.87
N ALA A 259 8.20 -3.29 -23.69
CA ALA A 259 7.01 -2.46 -23.53
C ALA A 259 5.68 -3.24 -23.37
N PRO A 260 5.43 -4.36 -24.07
CA PRO A 260 4.17 -5.10 -23.89
C PRO A 260 3.99 -5.70 -22.48
N LEU A 261 5.07 -6.15 -21.83
CA LEU A 261 4.99 -6.67 -20.47
C LEU A 261 4.75 -5.54 -19.47
N THR A 262 5.38 -4.40 -19.68
CA THR A 262 5.13 -3.18 -18.88
C THR A 262 3.68 -2.72 -18.98
N LEU A 263 3.12 -2.66 -20.18
CA LEU A 263 1.71 -2.30 -20.40
C LEU A 263 0.77 -3.33 -19.76
N GLY A 264 1.07 -4.63 -19.91
CA GLY A 264 0.32 -5.70 -19.24
C GLY A 264 0.33 -5.55 -17.73
N ALA A 265 1.49 -5.33 -17.12
CA ALA A 265 1.61 -5.10 -15.68
C ALA A 265 0.79 -3.88 -15.22
N GLN A 266 0.89 -2.75 -15.93
CA GLN A 266 0.10 -1.55 -15.62
C GLN A 266 -1.41 -1.80 -15.74
N PHE A 267 -1.84 -2.56 -16.75
CA PHE A 267 -3.23 -2.95 -16.92
C PHE A 267 -3.74 -3.77 -15.71
N TYR A 268 -2.97 -4.77 -15.25
CA TYR A 268 -3.37 -5.56 -14.09
C TYR A 268 -3.33 -4.77 -12.78
N ILE A 269 -2.36 -3.86 -12.60
CA ILE A 269 -2.32 -2.95 -11.43
C ILE A 269 -3.56 -2.05 -11.41
N LEU A 270 -3.94 -1.45 -12.54
CA LEU A 270 -5.14 -0.63 -12.64
C LEU A 270 -6.41 -1.45 -12.35
N THR A 271 -6.50 -2.63 -12.96
CA THR A 271 -7.64 -3.53 -12.78
C THR A 271 -7.78 -3.94 -11.32
N MET A 272 -6.68 -4.32 -10.67
CA MET A 272 -6.64 -4.67 -9.26
C MET A 272 -7.04 -3.48 -8.37
N ALA A 273 -6.58 -2.27 -8.68
CA ALA A 273 -7.00 -1.06 -7.96
C ALA A 273 -8.51 -0.83 -8.05
N ILE A 274 -9.12 -0.99 -9.23
CA ILE A 274 -10.57 -0.85 -9.44
C ILE A 274 -11.34 -1.97 -8.73
N VAL A 275 -10.90 -3.22 -8.83
CA VAL A 275 -11.51 -4.37 -8.13
C VAL A 275 -11.47 -4.14 -6.63
N ASN A 276 -10.34 -3.72 -6.08
CA ASN A 276 -10.21 -3.43 -4.65
C ASN A 276 -11.06 -2.23 -4.23
N ALA A 277 -11.21 -1.19 -5.06
CA ALA A 277 -12.16 -0.11 -4.78
C ALA A 277 -13.60 -0.61 -4.71
N ALA A 278 -14.00 -1.52 -5.61
CA ALA A 278 -15.32 -2.17 -5.58
C ALA A 278 -15.50 -3.05 -4.33
N LEU A 279 -14.50 -3.86 -3.98
CA LEU A 279 -14.49 -4.70 -2.78
C LEU A 279 -14.60 -3.83 -1.51
N PHE A 280 -13.81 -2.77 -1.43
CA PHE A 280 -13.85 -1.82 -0.31
C PHE A 280 -15.23 -1.19 -0.18
N ARG A 281 -15.83 -0.76 -1.30
CA ARG A 281 -17.17 -0.16 -1.30
C ARG A 281 -18.28 -1.14 -0.92
N TRP A 282 -18.15 -2.39 -1.33
CA TRP A 282 -19.12 -3.45 -1.06
C TRP A 282 -19.05 -3.97 0.37
N ARG A 283 -17.84 -4.24 0.86
CA ARG A 283 -17.60 -4.88 2.17
C ARG A 283 -17.33 -3.90 3.29
N GLY A 284 -16.93 -2.67 2.98
CA GLY A 284 -16.47 -1.68 3.98
C GLY A 284 -15.22 -2.13 4.74
N SER A 285 -14.47 -3.10 4.22
CA SER A 285 -13.35 -3.72 4.91
C SER A 285 -12.11 -3.78 4.02
N LEU A 286 -11.02 -3.24 4.56
CA LEU A 286 -9.71 -3.23 3.95
C LEU A 286 -9.11 -4.63 3.84
N LEU A 287 -9.50 -5.55 4.73
CA LEU A 287 -9.00 -6.93 4.75
C LEU A 287 -9.20 -7.63 3.39
N SER A 288 -10.36 -7.44 2.77
CA SER A 288 -10.66 -8.03 1.46
C SER A 288 -9.74 -7.50 0.35
N CYS A 289 -9.46 -6.21 0.38
CA CYS A 289 -8.61 -5.53 -0.60
C CYS A 289 -7.15 -5.93 -0.40
N TRP A 290 -6.70 -5.99 0.85
CA TRP A 290 -5.33 -6.34 1.23
C TRP A 290 -4.98 -7.76 0.83
N ILE A 291 -5.86 -8.70 1.15
CA ILE A 291 -5.65 -10.10 0.78
C ILE A 291 -5.74 -10.29 -0.74
N SER A 292 -6.66 -9.60 -1.41
CA SER A 292 -6.73 -9.59 -2.87
C SER A 292 -5.41 -9.13 -3.50
N ASN A 293 -4.87 -8.00 -3.04
CA ASN A 293 -3.58 -7.48 -3.51
C ASN A 293 -2.44 -8.46 -3.22
N ALA A 294 -2.30 -8.93 -1.98
CA ALA A 294 -1.23 -9.84 -1.59
C ALA A 294 -1.26 -11.17 -2.38
N VAL A 295 -2.44 -11.77 -2.54
CA VAL A 295 -2.60 -13.02 -3.32
C VAL A 295 -2.25 -12.78 -4.79
N PHE A 296 -2.71 -11.66 -5.37
CA PHE A 296 -2.36 -11.31 -6.75
C PHE A 296 -0.85 -11.12 -6.92
N SER A 297 -0.21 -10.34 -6.04
CA SER A 297 1.23 -10.04 -6.10
C SER A 297 2.10 -11.28 -5.89
N LEU A 298 1.72 -12.16 -4.95
CA LEU A 298 2.38 -13.46 -4.77
C LEU A 298 2.25 -14.33 -6.02
N THR A 299 1.08 -14.34 -6.66
CA THR A 299 0.86 -15.07 -7.92
C THR A 299 1.69 -14.48 -9.06
N ALA A 300 1.81 -13.16 -9.13
CA ALA A 300 2.62 -12.46 -10.13
C ALA A 300 4.10 -12.77 -10.02
N SER A 301 4.58 -13.09 -8.82
CA SER A 301 5.98 -13.50 -8.61
C SER A 301 6.38 -14.78 -9.37
N PHE A 302 5.41 -15.60 -9.81
CA PHE A 302 5.69 -16.82 -10.58
C PHE A 302 6.13 -16.57 -12.02
N VAL A 303 6.11 -15.32 -12.47
CA VAL A 303 6.47 -14.94 -13.85
C VAL A 303 7.79 -14.16 -13.92
N VAL A 304 8.19 -13.53 -12.82
CA VAL A 304 9.22 -12.47 -12.82
C VAL A 304 10.63 -12.99 -12.52
N SER A 305 10.84 -14.28 -12.24
CA SER A 305 12.17 -14.82 -11.90
C SER A 305 13.05 -15.16 -13.10
#